data_AF-A0A9D7IBG2-F1
#
_entry.id   AF-A0A9D7IBG2-F1
#
_cell.length_a   1.000
_cell.length_b   1.000
_cell.length_c   1.000
_cell.angle_alpha   90.00
_cell.angle_beta   90.00
_cell.angle_gamma   90.00
#
_symmetry.space_group_name_H-M   'P 1'
#
loop_
_entity.id
_entity.type
_entity.pdbx_description
1 polymer ?
#
loop_
_entity_poly.entity_id
_entity_poly.type
_entity_poly.pdbx_seq_one_letter_code
_entity_poly.pdbx_strand_id
1 'polypeptide(L)'
;MKCTIAMLLLIVHLDTTGQDTTSKEKENPFSFSGYGDLYYQYDFNKPANNERPSFLYNFKKHNRASVNLAILKVSYQQKNGKLTWQ
;
A
#
# COMPACT_ATOMS: atom_id res chain seq x y z
N MET A 1 -29.82 1.57 24.62
CA MET A 1 -28.40 1.16 24.77
C MET A 1 -27.58 2.19 24.03
N LYS A 2 -26.68 2.87 24.75
CA LYS A 2 -26.14 4.18 24.39
C LYS A 2 -25.17 4.03 23.20
N CYS A 3 -25.50 4.68 22.08
CA CYS A 3 -24.64 4.85 20.91
C CYS A 3 -23.42 5.69 21.30
N THR A 4 -22.36 5.05 21.78
CA THR A 4 -21.04 5.66 21.90
C THR A 4 -20.29 5.48 20.58
N ILE A 5 -20.84 6.03 19.50
CA ILE A 5 -20.07 6.37 18.29
C ILE A 5 -19.61 7.81 18.50
N ALA A 6 -18.84 8.01 19.57
CA ALA A 6 -18.16 9.26 19.81
C ALA A 6 -16.83 9.19 19.05
N MET A 7 -16.85 9.75 17.84
CA MET A 7 -15.83 10.70 17.42
C MET A 7 -14.38 10.21 17.61
N LEU A 8 -13.96 9.28 16.74
CA LEU A 8 -12.54 9.03 16.50
C LEU A 8 -11.97 10.22 15.72
N LEU A 9 -11.71 11.33 16.43
CA LEU A 9 -11.00 12.49 15.89
C LEU A 9 -9.51 12.19 16.00
N LEU A 10 -8.93 11.71 14.90
CA LEU A 10 -7.51 11.40 14.79
C LEU A 10 -6.71 12.71 14.82
N ILE A 11 -5.90 12.91 15.86
CA ILE A 11 -4.92 14.01 15.93
C ILE A 11 -3.83 13.72 14.92
N VAL A 12 -3.79 14.47 13.82
CA VAL A 12 -2.68 14.46 12.86
C VAL A 12 -1.56 15.31 13.44
N HIS A 13 -0.50 14.67 13.95
CA HIS A 13 0.78 15.34 14.19
C HIS A 13 1.53 15.40 12.86
N LEU A 14 1.76 16.60 12.34
CA LEU A 14 2.66 16.82 11.21
C LEU A 14 4.08 17.01 11.76
N ASP A 15 4.84 15.93 11.86
CA ASP A 15 6.29 16.04 12.07
C ASP A 15 6.95 16.35 10.72
N THR A 16 7.19 17.63 10.46
CA THR A 16 7.97 18.09 9.31
C THR A 16 9.43 17.75 9.54
N THR A 17 9.88 16.61 9.01
CA THR A 17 11.31 16.31 8.92
C THR A 17 11.83 16.85 7.59
N GLY A 18 12.76 17.82 7.65
CA GLY A 18 13.54 18.23 6.49
C GLY A 18 14.67 17.22 6.28
N GLN A 19 14.67 16.51 5.15
CA GLN A 19 15.79 15.63 4.79
C GLN A 19 16.84 16.44 4.04
N ASP A 20 17.99 16.69 4.67
CA ASP A 20 19.21 17.09 3.96
C ASP A 20 19.79 15.86 3.25
N THR A 21 19.51 15.73 1.95
CA THR A 21 20.07 14.67 1.11
C THR A 21 21.51 15.03 0.71
N THR A 22 22.44 15.12 1.65
CA THR A 22 23.88 15.19 1.34
C THR A 22 24.68 14.36 2.32
N SER A 23 24.37 13.06 2.35
CA SER A 23 25.35 12.05 2.75
C SER A 23 25.80 11.34 1.48
N LYS A 24 27.10 11.43 1.15
CA LYS A 24 27.73 10.61 0.11
C LYS A 24 27.86 9.18 0.61
N GLU A 25 26.73 8.53 0.82
CA GLU A 25 26.66 7.12 1.13
C GLU A 25 26.79 6.33 -0.17
N LYS A 26 27.48 5.20 -0.11
CA LYS A 26 27.68 4.28 -1.24
C LYS A 26 26.29 3.93 -1.79
N GLU A 27 25.95 4.39 -3.00
CA GLU A 27 24.63 4.15 -3.62
C GLU A 27 24.29 2.65 -3.52
N ASN A 28 23.28 2.30 -2.73
CA ASN A 28 22.78 0.94 -2.65
C ASN A 28 22.26 0.57 -4.04
N PRO A 29 22.82 -0.45 -4.71
CA PRO A 29 22.39 -0.79 -6.06
C PRO A 29 20.98 -1.37 -6.08
N PHE A 30 20.41 -1.79 -4.94
CA PHE A 30 19.06 -2.32 -4.85
C PHE A 30 18.03 -1.23 -4.52
N SER A 31 16.99 -1.15 -5.34
CA SER A 31 15.80 -0.33 -5.12
C SER A 31 14.58 -1.23 -4.97
N PHE A 32 13.79 -1.00 -3.92
CA PHE A 32 12.55 -1.73 -3.64
C PHE A 32 11.39 -0.74 -3.74
N SER A 33 10.34 -1.12 -4.46
CA SER A 33 9.09 -0.36 -4.55
C SER A 33 7.91 -1.33 -4.62
N GLY A 34 6.72 -0.86 -4.30
CA GLY A 34 5.53 -1.70 -4.32
C GLY A 34 4.26 -0.89 -4.44
N TYR A 35 3.19 -1.57 -4.82
CA TYR A 35 1.85 -1.01 -4.92
C TYR A 35 0.86 -2.02 -4.34
N GLY A 36 -0.03 -1.57 -3.46
CA GLY A 36 -1.08 -2.38 -2.88
C GLY A 36 -2.42 -1.68 -2.99
N ASP A 37 -3.42 -2.39 -3.50
CA ASP A 37 -4.82 -1.99 -3.52
C ASP A 37 -5.63 -2.96 -2.64
N LEU A 38 -6.33 -2.40 -1.67
CA LEU A 38 -7.16 -3.12 -0.71
C LEU A 38 -8.55 -2.50 -0.64
N TYR A 39 -9.53 -3.36 -0.39
CA TYR A 39 -10.93 -3.00 -0.34
C TYR A 39 -11.62 -3.67 0.85
N TYR A 40 -12.63 -2.97 1.35
CA TYR A 40 -13.59 -3.48 2.30
C TYR A 40 -14.97 -3.00 1.87
N GLN A 41 -15.95 -3.88 1.97
CA GLN A 41 -17.31 -3.57 1.55
C GLN A 41 -18.33 -4.24 2.44
N TYR A 42 -19.43 -3.54 2.66
CA TYR A 42 -20.56 -4.01 3.42
C TYR A 42 -21.83 -3.95 2.55
N ASP A 43 -22.63 -5.00 2.63
CA ASP A 43 -23.89 -5.17 1.90
C ASP A 43 -25.01 -5.31 2.94
N PHE A 44 -25.96 -4.38 2.95
CA PHE A 44 -27.05 -4.34 3.92
C PHE A 44 -28.01 -5.53 3.80
N ASN A 45 -28.03 -6.21 2.64
CA ASN A 45 -28.83 -7.42 2.44
C ASN A 45 -28.23 -8.66 3.10
N LYS A 46 -27.03 -8.56 3.70
CA LYS A 46 -26.35 -9.63 4.46
C LYS A 46 -26.36 -10.97 3.70
N PRO A 47 -25.70 -11.04 2.53
CA PRO A 47 -25.71 -12.25 1.70
C PRO A 47 -25.21 -13.45 2.49
N ALA A 48 -25.98 -14.55 2.47
CA ALA A 48 -25.72 -15.74 3.31
C ALA A 48 -24.36 -16.42 3.03
N ASN A 49 -23.84 -16.29 1.82
CA ASN A 49 -22.55 -16.83 1.39
C ASN A 49 -21.38 -15.83 1.57
N ASN A 50 -21.61 -14.64 2.13
CA ASN A 50 -20.64 -13.53 2.18
C ASN A 50 -20.05 -13.15 0.80
N GLU A 51 -20.75 -13.45 -0.30
CA GLU A 51 -20.34 -13.10 -1.65
C GLU A 51 -21.50 -12.41 -2.40
N ARG A 52 -21.22 -11.30 -3.06
CA ARG A 52 -22.19 -10.63 -3.94
C ARG A 52 -22.27 -11.38 -5.29
N PRO A 53 -23.35 -11.22 -6.07
CA PRO A 53 -23.50 -11.94 -7.33
C PRO A 53 -22.37 -11.62 -8.32
N SER A 54 -21.96 -12.63 -9.11
CA SER A 54 -20.73 -12.62 -9.93
C SER A 54 -20.65 -11.60 -11.06
N PHE A 55 -21.67 -10.75 -11.28
CA PHE A 55 -21.57 -9.65 -12.24
C PHE A 55 -20.52 -8.60 -11.80
N LEU A 56 -20.27 -8.49 -10.49
CA LEU A 56 -19.13 -7.77 -9.93
C LEU A 56 -17.95 -8.75 -9.84
N TYR A 57 -17.18 -8.83 -10.93
CA TYR A 57 -16.03 -9.74 -11.05
C TYR A 57 -14.96 -9.46 -9.99
N ASN A 58 -14.70 -8.17 -9.74
CA ASN A 58 -13.82 -7.69 -8.68
C ASN A 58 -14.67 -7.20 -7.51
N PHE A 59 -14.13 -7.27 -6.30
CA PHE A 59 -14.80 -6.75 -5.09
C PHE A 59 -16.09 -7.53 -4.74
N LYS A 60 -16.00 -8.87 -4.65
CA LYS A 60 -17.18 -9.72 -4.36
C LYS A 60 -17.38 -10.05 -2.88
N LYS A 61 -16.31 -10.00 -2.08
CA LYS A 61 -16.32 -10.45 -0.68
C LYS A 61 -17.05 -9.44 0.20
N HIS A 62 -18.11 -9.88 0.88
CA HIS A 62 -18.86 -9.08 1.83
C HIS A 62 -18.24 -9.17 3.22
N ASN A 63 -18.19 -8.03 3.94
CA ASN A 63 -17.78 -7.93 5.33
C ASN A 63 -16.38 -8.51 5.61
N ARG A 64 -15.46 -8.37 4.66
CA ARG A 64 -14.07 -8.85 4.76
C ARG A 64 -13.13 -7.85 4.11
N ALA A 65 -12.03 -7.54 4.80
CA ALA A 65 -10.91 -6.84 4.20
C ALA A 65 -10.27 -7.75 3.15
N SER A 66 -9.96 -7.22 1.98
CA SER A 66 -9.42 -8.01 0.87
C SER A 66 -8.49 -7.17 0.02
N VAL A 67 -7.50 -7.84 -0.57
CA VAL A 67 -6.55 -7.23 -1.49
C VAL A 67 -7.05 -7.46 -2.90
N ASN A 68 -7.09 -6.40 -3.71
CA ASN A 68 -7.37 -6.49 -5.15
C ASN A 68 -6.07 -6.73 -5.93
N LEU A 69 -5.07 -5.89 -5.70
CA LEU A 69 -3.80 -5.91 -6.41
C LEU A 69 -2.65 -5.70 -5.42
N ALA A 70 -1.61 -6.52 -5.52
CA ALA A 70 -0.37 -6.34 -4.77
C ALA A 70 0.81 -6.58 -5.70
N ILE A 71 1.67 -5.58 -5.85
CA ILE A 71 2.83 -5.58 -6.72
C ILE A 71 4.05 -5.25 -5.87
N LEU A 72 5.11 -6.04 -6.04
CA LEU A 72 6.44 -5.76 -5.52
C LEU A 72 7.40 -5.65 -6.69
N LYS A 73 8.24 -4.62 -6.66
CA LYS A 73 9.27 -4.33 -7.64
C LYS A 73 10.61 -4.23 -6.92
N VAL A 74 11.57 -5.03 -7.39
CA VAL A 74 12.97 -4.94 -7.00
C VAL A 74 13.76 -4.54 -8.24
N SER A 75 14.71 -3.62 -8.11
CA SER A 75 15.55 -3.14 -9.20
C SER A 75 16.99 -3.11 -8.76
N TYR A 76 17.91 -3.56 -9.61
CA TYR A 76 19.35 -3.55 -9.36
C TYR A 76 20.02 -2.60 -10.36
N GLN A 77 20.77 -1.62 -9.87
CA GLN A 77 21.47 -0.60 -10.65
C GLN A 77 22.96 -0.61 -10.28
N GLN A 78 23.78 -1.20 -11.14
CA GLN A 78 25.22 -1.20 -10.97
C GLN A 78 25.84 -0.06 -11.77
N LYS A 79 26.55 0.85 -11.07
CA LYS A 79 27.37 1.87 -11.72
C LYS A 79 28.55 1.16 -12.38
N ASN A 80 28.49 0.95 -13.70
CA ASN A 80 29.61 0.42 -14.46
C ASN A 80 30.75 1.45 -14.42
N GLY A 81 31.79 1.18 -13.64
CA GLY A 81 33.06 1.87 -13.76
C GLY A 81 33.57 1.68 -15.19
N LYS A 82 33.63 2.77 -15.94
CA LYS A 82 34.13 2.80 -17.31
C LYS A 82 35.58 2.31 -17.28
N LEU A 83 35.82 1.07 -17.70
CA LEU A 83 37.18 0.55 -17.85
C LEU A 83 37.74 1.10 -19.16
N THR A 84 38.42 2.24 -19.05
CA THR A 84 39.27 2.75 -20.13
C THR A 84 40.65 2.13 -19.98
N TRP A 85 41.00 1.23 -20.91
CA TRP A 85 42.38 0.79 -21.09
C TRP A 85 43.13 1.89 -21.86
N GLN A 86 44.16 2.47 -21.24
CA GLN A 86 45.15 3.34 -21.86
C GLN A 86 46.48 2.59 -21.92
#